data_AF-A0A2P6QC12-F1
#
_entry.id   AF-A0A2P6QC12-F1
#
_cell.length_a   1.000
_cell.length_b   1.000
_cell.length_c   1.000
_cell.angle_alpha   90.00
_cell.angle_beta   90.00
_cell.angle_gamma   90.00
#
_symmetry.space_group_name_H-M   'P 1'
#
loop_
_entity.id
_entity.type
_entity.pdbx_description
1 polymer ?
#
loop_
_entity_poly.entity_id
_entity_poly.type
_entity_poly.pdbx_seq_one_letter_code
_entity_poly.pdbx_strand_id
1 'polypeptide(L)'
;MIRYSSAGTRNCGRDAINEVKFLVKEEHRLGIEVIMDVVFNHTAEGNENGPILSFRGADNNVYYMLASKGELYTYSGCGNTFNCNHPVVRQFIVDCLR
;
A
#
# COMPACT_ATOMS: atom_id res chain seq x y z
N MET A 1 17.78 2.17 11.24
CA MET A 1 16.89 1.77 12.35
C MET A 1 15.55 2.44 12.08
N ILE A 2 14.54 1.72 11.60
CA ILE A 2 13.24 2.35 11.32
C ILE A 2 12.21 1.74 12.28
N ARG A 3 11.83 2.53 13.28
CA ARG A 3 10.73 2.22 14.19
C ARG A 3 9.52 3.02 13.72
N TYR A 4 8.58 2.35 13.06
CA TYR A 4 7.30 2.95 12.64
C TYR A 4 6.25 2.99 13.77
N SER A 5 6.59 2.49 14.96
CA SER A 5 5.72 2.44 16.14
C SER A 5 6.56 2.53 17.42
N SER A 6 6.04 3.19 18.46
CA SER A 6 6.68 3.23 19.78
C SER A 6 6.79 1.84 20.43
N ALA A 7 5.93 0.88 20.02
CA ALA A 7 5.96 -0.51 20.46
C ALA A 7 7.17 -1.32 19.95
N GLY A 8 7.92 -0.80 18.97
CA GLY A 8 9.09 -1.48 18.41
C GLY A 8 8.76 -2.74 17.58
N THR A 9 9.76 -3.58 17.32
CA THR A 9 9.65 -4.72 16.39
C THR A 9 9.00 -5.97 16.99
N ARG A 10 8.77 -6.03 18.31
CA ARG A 10 8.33 -7.26 18.98
C ARG A 10 6.83 -7.55 18.80
N ASN A 11 5.99 -6.51 18.63
CA ASN A 11 4.53 -6.63 18.50
C ASN A 11 3.97 -5.70 17.39
N CYS A 12 4.69 -5.52 16.29
CA CYS A 12 4.44 -4.49 15.27
C CYS A 12 3.07 -4.53 14.55
N GLY A 13 2.25 -5.57 14.74
CA GLY A 13 0.91 -5.66 14.16
C GLY A 13 -0.17 -5.00 15.01
N ARG A 14 -0.65 -5.72 16.04
CA ARG A 14 -1.80 -5.29 16.86
C ARG A 14 -1.51 -4.01 17.64
N ASP A 15 -0.30 -3.85 18.16
CA ASP A 15 0.03 -2.68 18.98
C ASP A 15 0.13 -1.41 18.13
N ALA A 16 0.68 -1.49 16.91
CA ALA A 16 0.70 -0.38 15.96
C ALA A 16 -0.72 0.04 15.54
N ILE A 17 -1.62 -0.91 15.31
CA ILE A 17 -3.04 -0.62 15.02
C ILE A 17 -3.69 0.14 16.18
N ASN A 18 -3.45 -0.30 17.41
CA ASN A 18 -4.00 0.36 18.60
C ASN A 18 -3.41 1.76 18.80
N GLU A 19 -2.12 1.95 18.52
CA GLU A 19 -1.44 3.23 18.61
C GLU A 19 -2.01 4.26 17.62
N VAL A 20 -2.22 3.87 16.35
CA VAL A 20 -2.86 4.75 15.36
C VAL A 20 -4.31 5.08 15.74
N LYS A 21 -5.07 4.09 16.22
CA LYS A 21 -6.45 4.33 16.71
C LYS A 21 -6.49 5.30 17.89
N PHE A 22 -5.52 5.20 18.80
CA PHE A 22 -5.41 6.12 19.94
C PHE A 22 -5.09 7.55 19.46
N LEU A 23 -4.14 7.71 18.54
CA LEU A 23 -3.83 9.00 17.92
C LEU A 23 -5.08 9.64 17.30
N VAL A 24 -5.76 8.92 16.39
CA VAL A 24 -6.97 9.44 15.72
C VAL A 24 -8.04 9.86 16.73
N LYS A 25 -8.23 9.07 17.80
CA LYS A 25 -9.19 9.39 18.86
C LYS A 25 -8.84 10.69 19.58
N GLU A 26 -7.57 10.91 19.90
CA GLU A 26 -7.12 12.12 20.61
C GLU A 26 -7.17 13.36 19.71
N GLU A 27 -6.79 13.25 18.43
CA GLU A 27 -6.94 14.34 17.45
C GLU A 27 -8.42 14.75 17.31
N HIS A 28 -9.32 13.78 17.18
CA HIS A 28 -10.76 14.04 17.10
C HIS A 28 -11.32 14.70 18.38
N ARG A 29 -10.79 14.35 19.57
CA ARG A 29 -11.17 15.00 20.84
C ARG A 29 -10.80 16.49 20.87
N LEU A 30 -9.76 16.87 20.13
CA LEU A 30 -9.32 18.25 19.95
C LEU A 30 -10.01 18.95 18.76
N GLY A 31 -10.90 18.26 18.04
CA GLY A 31 -11.59 18.80 16.86
C GLY A 31 -10.72 18.85 15.60
N ILE A 32 -9.67 18.02 15.52
CA ILE A 32 -8.75 17.94 14.38
C ILE A 32 -9.12 16.70 13.56
N GLU A 33 -9.35 16.88 12.25
CA GLU A 33 -9.59 15.76 11.33
C GLU A 33 -8.28 15.11 10.89
N VAL A 34 -8.33 13.79 10.66
CA VAL A 34 -7.18 13.02 10.16
C VAL A 34 -7.41 12.64 8.70
N ILE A 35 -6.57 13.18 7.82
CA ILE A 35 -6.54 12.85 6.39
C ILE A 35 -5.27 12.05 6.10
N MET A 36 -5.41 10.89 5.46
CA MET A 36 -4.29 10.01 5.12
C MET A 36 -3.90 10.18 3.66
N ASP A 37 -2.61 10.46 3.43
CA ASP A 37 -2.01 10.36 2.10
C ASP A 37 -1.82 8.87 1.75
N VAL A 38 -2.33 8.46 0.59
CA VAL A 38 -2.39 7.07 0.16
C VAL A 38 -1.83 6.93 -1.26
N VAL A 39 -0.99 5.90 -1.46
CA VAL A 39 -0.32 5.64 -2.74
C VAL A 39 -0.84 4.33 -3.31
N PHE A 40 -1.84 4.41 -4.19
CA PHE A 40 -2.37 3.26 -4.93
C PHE A 40 -1.80 3.12 -6.34
N ASN A 41 -0.96 4.07 -6.79
CA ASN A 41 -0.47 4.09 -8.18
C ASN A 41 0.73 3.17 -8.43
N HIS A 42 1.46 2.75 -7.40
CA HIS A 42 2.60 1.85 -7.47
C HIS A 42 2.81 1.10 -6.14
N THR A 43 3.71 0.11 -6.15
CA THR A 43 4.08 -0.67 -4.97
C THR A 43 5.59 -0.70 -4.76
N ALA A 44 6.01 -1.16 -3.58
CA ALA A 44 7.42 -1.37 -3.25
C ALA A 44 8.09 -2.54 -4.01
N GLU A 45 7.35 -3.33 -4.80
CA GLU A 45 7.93 -4.43 -5.59
C GLU A 45 8.72 -3.95 -6.82
N GLY A 46 8.69 -2.64 -7.13
CA GLY A 46 9.48 -2.02 -8.18
C GLY A 46 9.25 -2.63 -9.57
N ASN A 47 10.27 -2.58 -10.43
CA ASN A 47 10.25 -3.21 -11.76
C ASN A 47 10.61 -4.71 -11.69
N GLU A 48 10.86 -5.35 -12.82
CA GLU A 48 11.24 -6.77 -12.93
C GLU A 48 12.48 -7.18 -12.12
N ASN A 49 13.37 -6.23 -11.81
CA ASN A 49 14.55 -6.46 -10.97
C ASN A 49 14.28 -6.22 -9.47
N GLY A 50 13.08 -5.75 -9.13
CA GLY A 50 12.63 -5.54 -7.75
C GLY A 50 12.23 -6.84 -7.05
N PRO A 51 12.02 -6.79 -5.72
CA PRO A 51 11.72 -7.96 -4.92
C PRO A 51 10.30 -8.49 -5.18
N ILE A 52 10.10 -9.79 -4.99
CA ILE A 52 8.79 -10.42 -4.95
C ILE A 52 8.36 -10.52 -3.48
N LEU A 53 7.34 -9.78 -3.08
CA LEU A 53 6.86 -9.65 -1.70
C LEU A 53 5.39 -10.05 -1.55
N SER A 54 4.55 -9.72 -2.54
CA SER A 54 3.10 -9.88 -2.47
C SER A 54 2.48 -10.00 -3.86
N PHE A 55 2.00 -8.89 -4.44
CA PHE A 55 1.14 -8.87 -5.63
C PHE A 55 1.73 -9.55 -6.85
N ARG A 56 3.04 -9.37 -7.09
CA ARG A 56 3.74 -10.01 -8.21
C ARG A 56 3.73 -11.53 -8.07
N GLY A 57 3.91 -12.04 -6.85
CA GLY A 57 3.87 -13.47 -6.56
C GLY A 57 2.47 -14.05 -6.53
N ALA A 58 1.45 -13.23 -6.22
CA ALA A 58 0.06 -13.64 -6.22
C ALA A 58 -0.51 -13.72 -7.64
N ASP A 59 -0.50 -12.62 -8.39
CA ASP A 59 -0.87 -12.56 -9.80
C ASP A 59 -0.40 -11.25 -10.45
N ASN A 60 0.76 -11.29 -11.11
CA ASN A 60 1.37 -10.11 -11.73
C ASN A 60 0.49 -9.47 -12.81
N ASN A 61 -0.30 -10.26 -13.56
CA ASN A 61 -1.12 -9.76 -14.68
C ASN A 61 -2.38 -9.03 -14.18
N VAL A 62 -2.91 -9.47 -13.04
CA VAL A 62 -4.06 -8.82 -12.39
C VAL A 62 -3.65 -7.51 -11.73
N TYR A 63 -2.55 -7.51 -10.97
CA TYR A 63 -2.19 -6.40 -10.11
C TYR A 63 -1.36 -5.30 -10.78
N TYR A 64 -0.62 -5.59 -11.84
CA TYR A 64 0.22 -4.60 -12.52
C TYR A 64 -0.17 -4.39 -13.97
N MET A 65 0.07 -3.17 -14.46
CA MET A 65 -0.07 -2.87 -15.88
C MET A 65 1.15 -3.39 -16.64
N LEU A 66 0.92 -4.27 -17.61
CA LEU A 66 1.97 -4.92 -18.40
C LEU A 66 1.88 -4.53 -19.86
N ALA A 67 3.03 -4.31 -20.48
CA ALA A 67 3.16 -4.22 -21.93
C ALA A 67 3.08 -5.61 -22.58
N SER A 68 2.97 -5.65 -23.91
CA SER A 68 2.80 -6.88 -24.68
C SER A 68 3.92 -7.93 -24.49
N LYS A 69 5.10 -7.50 -24.04
CA LYS A 69 6.27 -8.37 -23.80
C LYS A 69 6.44 -8.77 -22.32
N GLY A 70 5.50 -8.40 -21.45
CA GLY A 70 5.58 -8.67 -20.01
C GLY A 70 6.35 -7.63 -19.21
N GLU A 71 6.81 -6.55 -19.84
CA GLU A 71 7.44 -5.41 -19.17
C GLU A 71 6.40 -4.62 -18.37
N LEU A 72 6.79 -4.08 -17.21
CA LEU A 72 5.91 -3.27 -16.36
C LEU A 72 5.82 -1.83 -16.90
N TYR A 73 4.60 -1.30 -17.04
CA TYR A 73 4.43 0.13 -17.30
C TYR A 73 4.87 0.96 -16.09
N THR A 74 5.54 2.09 -16.32
CA THR A 74 6.14 2.93 -15.27
C THR A 74 5.57 4.35 -15.25
N TYR A 75 4.25 4.50 -15.41
CA TYR A 75 3.58 5.81 -15.34
C TYR A 75 3.78 6.52 -13.99
N SER A 76 4.02 5.77 -12.91
CA SER A 76 4.34 6.31 -11.59
C SER A 76 5.75 6.91 -11.47
N GLY A 77 6.68 6.54 -12.37
CA GLY A 77 8.12 6.80 -12.21
C GLY A 77 8.82 5.91 -11.16
N CYS A 78 8.12 4.96 -10.53
CA CYS A 78 8.64 4.13 -9.43
C CYS A 78 8.89 2.66 -9.80
N GLY A 79 8.95 2.35 -11.09
CA GLY A 79 9.27 1.00 -11.59
C GLY A 79 8.07 0.09 -11.86
N ASN A 80 6.89 0.38 -11.34
CA ASN A 80 5.64 -0.27 -11.74
C ASN A 80 4.45 0.69 -11.69
N THR A 81 3.36 0.29 -12.33
CA THR A 81 2.06 0.95 -12.22
C THR A 81 1.04 -0.09 -11.81
N PHE A 82 0.35 0.17 -10.70
CA PHE A 82 -0.71 -0.70 -10.22
C PHE A 82 -1.93 -0.63 -11.14
N ASN A 83 -2.55 -1.77 -11.43
CA ASN A 83 -3.62 -1.86 -12.41
C ASN A 83 -4.98 -1.47 -11.81
N CYS A 84 -5.13 -0.21 -11.40
CA CYS A 84 -6.27 0.30 -10.62
C CYS A 84 -7.64 0.07 -11.27
N ASN A 85 -7.71 -0.11 -12.58
CA ASN A 85 -8.96 -0.31 -13.32
C ASN A 85 -9.37 -1.78 -13.45
N HIS A 86 -8.48 -2.73 -13.14
CA HIS A 86 -8.83 -4.14 -13.15
C HIS A 86 -9.88 -4.43 -12.07
N PRO A 87 -10.95 -5.21 -12.32
CA PRO A 87 -12.05 -5.39 -11.37
C PRO A 87 -11.62 -5.86 -9.97
N VAL A 88 -10.66 -6.79 -9.90
CA VAL A 88 -10.08 -7.29 -8.64
C VAL A 88 -9.32 -6.18 -7.89
N VAL A 89 -8.52 -5.40 -8.61
CA VAL A 89 -7.70 -4.34 -8.01
C VAL A 89 -8.57 -3.17 -7.55
N ARG A 90 -9.59 -2.81 -8.34
CA ARG A 90 -10.58 -1.82 -7.96
C ARG A 90 -11.30 -2.22 -6.68
N GLN A 91 -11.72 -3.48 -6.57
CA GLN A 91 -12.35 -3.99 -5.35
C GLN A 91 -11.40 -3.91 -4.16
N PHE A 92 -10.14 -4.32 -4.33
CA PHE A 92 -9.09 -4.19 -3.32
C PHE A 92 -8.92 -2.73 -2.84
N ILE A 93 -8.86 -1.75 -3.74
CA ILE A 93 -8.71 -0.33 -3.38
C ILE A 93 -9.93 0.16 -2.59
N VAL A 94 -11.14 -0.16 -3.04
CA VAL A 94 -12.38 0.24 -2.36
C VAL A 94 -12.47 -0.38 -0.97
N ASP A 95 -12.10 -1.66 -0.83
CA ASP A 95 -12.11 -2.33 0.47
C ASP A 95 -11.00 -1.82 1.41
N CYS A 96 -9.86 -1.36 0.87
CA CYS A 96 -8.82 -0.70 1.66
C CYS A 96 -9.24 0.67 2.21
N LEU A 97 -10.15 1.37 1.55
CA LEU A 97 -10.63 2.70 1.93
C LEU A 97 -11.82 2.69 2.91
N ARG A 98 -12.43 1.52 3.14
CA ARG A 98 -13.59 1.33 4.02
C ARG A 98 -13.19 0.98 5.44
#